data_AF-M4RL96-F1
#
_entry.id   AF-M4RL96-F1
#
_cell.length_a   1.000
_cell.length_b   1.000
_cell.length_c   1.000
_cell.angle_alpha   90.00
_cell.angle_beta   90.00
_cell.angle_gamma   90.00
#
_symmetry.space_group_name_H-M   'P 1'
#
loop_
_entity.id
_entity.type
_entity.pdbx_description
1 polymer ?
#
loop_
_entity_poly.entity_id
_entity_poly.type
_entity_poly.pdbx_seq_one_letter_code
_entity_poly.pdbx_strand_id
1 'polypeptide(L)'
;MTVAPHFDEASNIAVVAAGKRRFTFFPPEQIKNLYIGPLDFTPSGQPISLVNLRDPDLKRFPRYEEAYKNAMSVELNPGDAIYIPSP
;
A
#
# COMPACT_ATOMS: atom_id res chain seq x y z
N MET A 1 4.24 -4.72 -12.33
CA MET A 1 5.00 -4.47 -11.09
C MET A 1 4.05 -3.91 -10.05
N THR A 2 4.15 -4.35 -8.79
CA THR A 2 3.36 -3.82 -7.66
C THR A 2 4.34 -3.37 -6.59
N VAL A 3 4.12 -2.17 -6.05
CA VAL A 3 4.85 -1.71 -4.86
C VAL A 3 4.06 -2.21 -3.65
N ALA A 4 4.74 -2.87 -2.71
CA ALA A 4 4.10 -3.38 -1.51
C ALA A 4 3.57 -2.22 -0.65
N PRO A 5 2.46 -2.40 0.08
CA PRO A 5 1.96 -1.41 1.03
C PRO A 5 3.06 -0.96 2.00
N HIS A 6 3.20 0.35 2.13
CA HIS A 6 4.10 1.05 3.05
C HIS A 6 3.45 2.40 3.38
N PHE A 7 4.06 3.13 4.30
CA PHE A 7 3.71 4.52 4.58
C PHE A 7 4.95 5.40 4.38
N ASP A 8 4.73 6.62 3.92
CA ASP A 8 5.76 7.65 3.84
C ASP A 8 5.72 8.52 5.10
N GLU A 9 6.88 8.97 5.56
CA GLU A 9 6.98 9.88 6.71
C GLU A 9 6.46 11.29 6.38
N ALA A 10 6.61 11.71 5.13
CA ALA A 10 6.17 13.01 4.65
C ALA A 10 4.94 12.87 3.73
N SER A 11 4.06 13.87 3.75
CA SER A 11 3.00 13.98 2.76
C SER A 11 3.57 14.02 1.33
N ASN A 12 2.86 13.43 0.39
CA ASN A 12 3.33 13.19 -0.97
C ASN A 12 2.27 13.61 -2.01
N ILE A 13 2.71 14.03 -3.20
CA ILE A 13 1.85 14.18 -4.38
C ILE A 13 2.39 13.28 -5.47
N ALA A 14 1.63 12.23 -5.80
CA ALA A 14 1.98 11.33 -6.89
C ALA A 14 1.27 11.77 -8.18
N VAL A 15 2.05 12.04 -9.23
CA VAL A 15 1.55 12.40 -10.56
C VAL A 15 1.81 11.25 -11.53
N VAL A 16 0.78 10.82 -12.26
CA VAL A 16 0.96 9.83 -13.34
C VAL A 16 1.34 10.57 -14.61
N ALA A 17 2.63 10.53 -14.98
CA ALA A 17 3.11 11.18 -16.20
C ALA A 17 2.81 10.37 -17.47
N ALA A 18 2.80 9.04 -17.37
CA ALA A 18 2.52 8.13 -18.49
C ALA A 18 1.98 6.78 -17.99
N GLY A 19 1.21 6.09 -18.84
CA GLY A 19 0.56 4.83 -18.51
C GLY A 19 -0.61 4.99 -17.53
N LYS A 20 -1.04 3.89 -16.92
CA LYS A 20 -2.14 3.85 -15.95
C LYS A 20 -1.66 3.23 -14.65
N ARG A 21 -2.03 3.83 -13.52
CA ARG A 21 -1.62 3.34 -12.20
C ARG A 21 -2.80 3.21 -11.26
N ARG A 22 -2.89 2.07 -10.57
CA ARG A 22 -3.84 1.85 -9.48
C ARG A 22 -3.14 2.13 -8.16
N PHE A 23 -3.73 2.99 -7.34
CA PHE A 23 -3.34 3.19 -5.96
C PHE A 23 -4.36 2.51 -5.06
N THR A 24 -3.89 1.84 -4.01
CA THR A 24 -4.72 1.17 -3.01
C THR A 24 -4.23 1.63 -1.64
N PHE A 25 -5.10 2.32 -0.91
CA PHE A 25 -4.86 2.89 0.40
C PHE A 25 -5.54 2.05 1.47
N PHE A 26 -4.85 1.89 2.59
CA PHE A 26 -5.37 1.22 3.78
C PHE A 26 -5.36 2.24 4.92
N PRO A 27 -6.46 2.40 5.68
CA PRO A 27 -6.47 3.25 6.87
C PRO A 27 -5.40 2.82 7.88
N PRO A 28 -4.80 3.75 8.66
CA PRO A 28 -3.76 3.42 9.64
C PRO A 28 -4.17 2.33 10.66
N GLU A 29 -5.45 2.23 11.00
CA GLU A 29 -5.99 1.21 11.91
C GLU A 29 -5.83 -0.22 11.37
N GLN A 30 -5.61 -0.36 10.07
CA GLN A 30 -5.41 -1.64 9.38
C GLN A 30 -3.96 -2.11 9.37
N ILE A 31 -2.99 -1.36 9.91
CA ILE A 31 -1.57 -1.76 9.94
C ILE A 31 -1.38 -3.18 10.51
N LYS A 32 -2.09 -3.51 11.60
CA LYS A 32 -2.05 -4.84 12.25
C LYS A 32 -2.56 -5.99 11.36
N ASN A 33 -3.31 -5.67 10.32
CA ASN A 33 -3.91 -6.60 9.35
C ASN A 33 -3.07 -6.72 8.07
N LEU A 34 -2.04 -5.88 7.89
CA LEU A 34 -1.16 -5.86 6.72
C LEU A 34 0.12 -6.67 6.89
N TYR A 35 0.39 -7.24 8.06
CA TYR A 35 1.56 -8.08 8.31
C TYR A 35 2.86 -7.41 7.85
N ILE A 36 3.12 -6.22 8.38
CA ILE A 36 4.32 -5.45 8.07
C ILE A 36 5.56 -6.23 8.54
N GLY A 37 6.53 -6.39 7.64
CA GLY A 37 7.77 -7.11 7.89
C GLY A 37 8.68 -6.37 8.89
N PRO A 38 9.74 -7.02 9.38
CA PRO A 38 10.63 -6.45 10.38
C PRO A 38 11.26 -5.13 9.91
N LEU A 39 11.30 -4.14 10.80
CA LEU A 39 11.87 -2.81 10.58
C LEU A 39 13.33 -2.86 10.12
N ASP A 40 14.08 -3.86 10.60
CA ASP A 40 15.54 -3.94 10.45
C ASP A 40 16.01 -4.51 9.10
N PHE A 41 15.11 -5.03 8.26
CA PHE A 41 15.46 -5.67 6.98
C PHE A 41 14.46 -5.31 5.88
N THR A 42 14.65 -4.14 5.25
CA THR A 42 13.93 -3.79 4.02
C THR A 42 14.91 -3.31 2.95
N PRO A 43 14.68 -3.60 1.65
CA PRO A 43 15.58 -3.19 0.56
C PRO A 43 15.74 -1.66 0.42
N SER A 44 14.90 -0.86 1.07
CA SER A 44 14.85 0.60 0.93
C SER A 44 14.56 1.37 2.23
N GLY A 45 14.70 0.73 3.40
CA GLY A 45 14.57 1.36 4.72
C GLY A 45 13.16 1.43 5.31
N GLN A 46 12.09 1.47 4.49
CA GLN A 46 10.71 1.51 5.01
C GLN A 46 10.10 0.10 5.19
N PRO A 47 9.43 -0.18 6.32
CA PRO A 47 8.66 -1.40 6.54
C PRO A 47 7.57 -1.58 5.48
N ILE A 48 7.55 -2.76 4.85
CA ILE A 48 6.55 -3.11 3.84
C ILE A 48 5.67 -4.26 4.30
N SER A 49 4.45 -4.34 3.80
CA SER A 49 3.59 -5.52 3.96
C SER A 49 4.23 -6.76 3.34
N LEU A 50 4.17 -7.87 4.08
CA LEU A 50 4.58 -9.20 3.59
C LEU A 50 3.51 -9.87 2.70
N VAL A 51 2.32 -9.26 2.60
CA VAL A 51 1.21 -9.82 1.81
C VAL A 51 1.40 -9.48 0.34
N ASN A 52 1.33 -10.49 -0.52
CA ASN A 52 1.20 -10.27 -1.96
C ASN A 52 -0.24 -9.84 -2.28
N LEU A 53 -0.45 -8.54 -2.53
CA LEU A 53 -1.77 -7.97 -2.84
C LEU A 53 -2.45 -8.59 -4.07
N ARG A 54 -1.70 -9.14 -5.03
CA ARG A 54 -2.26 -9.72 -6.27
C ARG A 54 -2.73 -11.16 -6.09
N ASP A 55 -2.13 -11.87 -5.14
CA ASP A 55 -2.42 -13.26 -4.82
C ASP A 55 -2.17 -13.49 -3.33
N PRO A 56 -3.10 -13.02 -2.46
CA PRO A 56 -2.91 -13.04 -1.02
C PRO A 56 -3.08 -14.47 -0.46
N ASP A 57 -2.05 -14.99 0.20
CA ASP A 57 -2.14 -16.24 0.96
C ASP A 57 -2.93 -16.00 2.26
N LEU A 58 -4.25 -16.15 2.19
CA LEU A 58 -5.15 -15.97 3.33
C LEU A 58 -5.00 -17.04 4.41
N LYS A 59 -4.35 -18.17 4.14
CA LYS A 59 -4.03 -19.15 5.18
C LYS A 59 -2.91 -18.63 6.07
N ARG A 60 -1.90 -18.00 5.45
CA ARG A 60 -0.76 -17.39 6.16
C ARG A 60 -1.10 -16.00 6.72
N PHE A 61 -1.94 -15.24 6.04
CA PHE A 61 -2.29 -13.85 6.37
C PHE A 61 -3.82 -13.65 6.54
N PRO A 62 -4.48 -14.38 7.46
CA PRO A 62 -5.95 -14.41 7.54
C PRO A 62 -6.60 -13.04 7.81
N ARG A 63 -5.90 -12.12 8.48
CA ARG A 63 -6.42 -10.78 8.79
C ARG A 63 -6.40 -9.82 7.60
N TYR A 64 -5.69 -10.17 6.52
CA TYR A 64 -5.59 -9.29 5.36
C TYR A 64 -6.96 -9.02 4.72
N GLU A 65 -7.90 -9.98 4.81
CA GLU A 65 -9.25 -9.78 4.30
C GLU A 65 -9.93 -8.57 4.98
N GLU A 66 -9.68 -8.34 6.27
CA GLU A 66 -10.21 -7.19 7.00
C GLU A 66 -9.55 -5.88 6.52
N ALA A 67 -8.23 -5.89 6.29
CA ALA A 67 -7.57 -4.73 5.69
C ALA A 67 -8.15 -4.40 4.31
N TYR A 68 -8.36 -5.42 3.48
CA TYR A 68 -8.85 -5.26 2.12
C TYR A 68 -10.29 -4.75 2.06
N LYS A 69 -11.17 -5.18 2.98
CA LYS A 69 -12.54 -4.66 3.11
C LYS A 69 -12.59 -3.16 3.40
N ASN A 70 -11.58 -2.65 4.12
CA ASN A 70 -11.46 -1.25 4.47
C ASN A 70 -10.56 -0.44 3.50
N ALA A 71 -10.09 -1.08 2.42
CA ALA A 71 -9.19 -0.44 1.47
C ALA A 71 -9.94 0.48 0.50
N MET A 72 -9.31 1.60 0.13
CA MET A 72 -9.78 2.49 -0.92
C MET A 72 -8.88 2.37 -2.13
N SER A 73 -9.44 2.27 -3.33
CA SER A 73 -8.64 2.20 -4.56
C SER A 73 -9.08 3.21 -5.59
N VAL A 74 -8.10 3.78 -6.29
CA VAL A 74 -8.33 4.70 -7.40
C VAL A 74 -7.39 4.35 -8.56
N GLU A 75 -7.89 4.47 -9.77
CA GLU A 75 -7.07 4.37 -10.99
C GLU A 75 -6.83 5.76 -11.56
N LEU A 76 -5.57 6.07 -11.80
CA LEU A 76 -5.12 7.35 -12.34
C LEU A 76 -4.56 7.15 -13.76
N ASN A 77 -4.90 8.07 -14.65
CA ASN A 77 -4.45 8.16 -16.04
C ASN A 77 -3.35 9.22 -16.19
N PRO A 78 -2.68 9.33 -17.35
CA PRO A 78 -1.69 10.37 -17.58
C PRO A 78 -2.28 11.77 -17.36
N GLY A 79 -1.62 12.58 -16.52
CA GLY A 79 -2.06 13.92 -16.14
C GLY A 79 -2.80 13.97 -14.79
N ASP A 80 -3.29 12.84 -14.28
CA ASP A 80 -3.92 12.78 -12.96
C ASP A 80 -2.86 12.86 -11.84
N ALA A 81 -3.25 13.49 -10.73
CA ALA A 81 -2.45 13.59 -9.51
C ALA A 81 -3.26 13.19 -8.28
N ILE A 82 -2.59 12.61 -7.29
CA ILE A 82 -3.17 12.31 -5.99
C ILE A 82 -2.29 12.85 -4.86
N TYR A 83 -2.93 13.54 -3.92
CA TYR A 83 -2.31 13.93 -2.66
C TYR A 83 -2.46 12.80 -1.64
N ILE A 84 -1.37 12.44 -0.99
CA ILE A 84 -1.28 11.39 0.02
C ILE A 84 -0.78 12.07 1.30
N PRO A 85 -1.62 12.26 2.32
CA PRO A 85 -1.17 12.87 3.58
C PRO A 85 -0.25 11.91 4.36
N SER A 86 0.68 12.46 5.13
CA SER A 86 1.34 11.69 6.19
C SER A 86 0.30 11.18 7.21
N PRO A 87 0.54 10.03 7.86
CA PRO A 87 -0.33 9.50 8.91
C PRO A 87 -0.59 10.47 10.07
#